data_AF-A0A022QY91-F1
#
_entry.id   AF-A0A022QY91-F1
#
_cell.length_a   1.000
_cell.length_b   1.000
_cell.length_c   1.000
_cell.angle_alpha   90.00
_cell.angle_beta   90.00
_cell.angle_gamma   90.00
#
_symmetry.space_group_name_H-M   'P 1'
#
loop_
_entity.id
_entity.type
_entity.pdbx_description
1 polymer ?
#
loop_
_entity_poly.entity_id
_entity_poly.type
_entity_poly.pdbx_seq_one_letter_code
_entity_poly.pdbx_strand_id
1 'polypeptide(L)' 'MGLKKMAFAVLGKKMEKPLNVTLSKWDAVKLDRDQIEYAAIDAVVSYQLAYTLCRPRPNFIVIGPRLSLV' A
#
# COMPACT_ATOMS: atom_id res chain seq x y z
N MET A 1 -6.63 -1.21 10.92
CA MET A 1 -6.56 -0.43 9.65
C MET A 1 -6.55 -1.42 8.49
N GLY A 2 -7.31 -1.22 7.41
CA GLY A 2 -7.36 -2.18 6.28
C GLY A 2 -6.48 -1.74 5.09
N LEU A 3 -6.20 -2.66 4.15
CA LEU A 3 -5.32 -2.42 3.00
C LEU A 3 -5.68 -1.15 2.21
N LYS A 4 -6.97 -0.94 1.92
CA LYS A 4 -7.47 0.28 1.25
C LYS A 4 -7.11 1.56 2.00
N LYS A 5 -7.24 1.58 3.33
CA LYS A 5 -6.90 2.74 4.16
C LYS A 5 -5.39 2.96 4.22
N MET A 6 -4.61 1.88 4.30
CA MET A 6 -3.13 1.97 4.29
C MET A 6 -2.60 2.47 2.96
N ALA A 7 -3.14 1.98 1.84
CA ALA A 7 -2.76 2.44 0.50
C ALA A 7 -2.94 3.95 0.34
N PHE A 8 -4.04 4.50 0.86
CA PHE A 8 -4.25 5.95 0.87
C PHE A 8 -3.28 6.67 1.79
N ALA A 9 -3.15 6.22 3.05
CA ALA A 9 -2.35 6.92 4.07
C ALA A 9 -0.84 6.90 3.79
N VAL A 10 -0.31 5.82 3.22
CA VAL A 10 1.14 5.62 3.03
C VAL A 10 1.57 5.90 1.59
N LEU A 11 0.77 5.51 0.60
CA LEU A 11 1.12 5.61 -0.83
C LEU A 11 0.37 6.74 -1.55
N GLY A 12 -0.63 7.37 -0.91
CA GLY A 12 -1.49 8.35 -1.57
C GLY A 12 -2.37 7.75 -2.68
N LYS A 13 -2.58 6.43 -2.69
CA LYS A 13 -3.32 5.73 -3.74
C LYS A 13 -4.74 5.38 -3.28
N LYS A 14 -5.75 5.77 -4.06
CA LYS A 14 -7.13 5.34 -3.85
C LYS A 14 -7.33 3.97 -4.48
N MET A 15 -7.70 2.99 -3.66
CA MET A 15 -7.99 1.64 -4.12
C MET A 15 -9.49 1.40 -4.07
N GLU A 16 -10.10 1.10 -5.22
CA GLU A 16 -11.49 0.67 -5.27
C GLU A 16 -11.59 -0.80 -4.91
N LYS A 17 -12.64 -1.15 -4.16
CA LYS A 17 -12.94 -2.53 -3.78
C LYS A 17 -14.40 -2.81 -4.12
N PRO A 18 -14.71 -3.04 -5.40
CA PRO A 18 -16.07 -3.21 -5.83
C PRO A 18 -16.62 -4.53 -5.25
N LEU A 19 -17.80 -4.47 -4.64
CA LEU A 19 -18.37 -5.58 -3.88
C LEU A 19 -18.70 -6.79 -4.76
N ASN A 20 -19.10 -6.55 -6.02
CA ASN A 20 -19.36 -7.61 -6.99
C ASN A 20 -18.12 -8.47 -7.26
N VAL A 21 -16.91 -7.88 -7.26
CA VAL A 21 -15.66 -8.63 -7.42
C VAL A 21 -15.23 -9.23 -6.09
N THR A 22 -15.34 -8.46 -5.00
CA THR A 22 -14.94 -8.92 -3.65
C THR A 22 -15.72 -10.16 -3.22
N LEU A 23 -17.02 -10.22 -3.53
CA LEU A 23 -17.92 -11.32 -3.19
C LEU A 23 -18.21 -12.26 -4.39
N SER A 24 -17.40 -12.18 -5.45
CA SER A 24 -17.50 -13.06 -6.62
C SER A 24 -17.08 -14.51 -6.29
N LYS A 25 -17.25 -15.41 -7.26
CA LYS A 25 -16.88 -16.82 -7.15
C LYS A 25 -15.36 -17.01 -7.27
N TRP A 26 -14.64 -16.76 -6.18
CA TRP A 26 -13.16 -16.89 -6.12
C TRP A 26 -12.65 -18.32 -6.17
N ASP A 27 -13.52 -19.30 -5.90
CA ASP A 27 -13.26 -20.73 -6.03
C ASP A 27 -13.55 -21.27 -7.45
N ALA A 28 -13.81 -20.39 -8.41
CA ALA A 28 -14.00 -20.79 -9.80
C ALA A 28 -12.70 -21.36 -10.40
N VAL A 29 -12.84 -22.39 -11.27
CA VAL A 29 -11.71 -23.02 -11.97
C VAL A 29 -10.93 -22.02 -12.84
N LYS A 30 -11.61 -21.01 -13.38
CA LYS A 30 -11.03 -19.91 -14.13
C LYS A 30 -11.56 -18.60 -13.58
N LEU A 31 -10.64 -17.71 -13.23
CA LEU A 31 -10.97 -16.36 -12.81
C LEU A 31 -11.26 -15.49 -14.04
N ASP A 32 -12.18 -14.55 -13.88
CA ASP A 32 -12.38 -13.50 -14.88
C ASP A 32 -11.32 -12.39 -14.76
N ARG A 33 -11.36 -11.46 -15.71
CA ARG A 33 -10.38 -10.38 -15.78
C ARG A 33 -10.45 -9.44 -14.57
N ASP A 34 -11.65 -9.17 -14.05
CA ASP A 34 -11.84 -8.24 -12.94
C ASP A 34 -11.32 -8.87 -11.64
N GLN A 35 -11.53 -10.17 -11.44
CA GLN A 35 -10.95 -10.94 -10.34
C GLN A 35 -9.42 -10.97 -10.40
N ILE A 36 -8.85 -11.24 -11.58
CA ILE A 36 -7.39 -11.25 -11.77
C ILE A 36 -6.80 -9.88 -11.46
N GLU A 37 -7.37 -8.81 -12.02
CA GLU A 37 -6.91 -7.44 -11.80
C GLU A 37 -7.03 -7.05 -10.33
N TYR A 38 -8.16 -7.35 -9.68
CA TYR A 38 -8.37 -7.09 -8.26
C TYR A 38 -7.32 -7.78 -7.37
N ALA A 39 -7.08 -9.08 -7.61
CA ALA A 39 -6.10 -9.84 -6.83
C ALA A 39 -4.67 -9.34 -7.06
N ALA A 40 -4.32 -8.99 -8.30
CA ALA A 40 -3.02 -8.45 -8.65
C ALA A 40 -2.79 -7.08 -7.99
N ILE A 41 -3.80 -6.20 -7.97
CA ILE A 41 -3.73 -4.90 -7.29
C ILE A 41 -3.50 -5.09 -5.79
N ASP A 42 -4.25 -5.98 -5.13
CA ASP A 42 -4.08 -6.25 -3.69
C ASP A 42 -2.65 -6.73 -3.38
N ALA A 43 -2.05 -7.57 -4.24
CA ALA A 43 -0.67 -8.05 -4.09
C ALA A 43 0.36 -6.93 -4.32
N VAL A 44 0.25 -6.16 -5.40
CA VAL A 44 1.20 -5.08 -5.75
C VAL A 44 1.19 -3.98 -4.69
N VAL A 45 0.00 -3.57 -4.23
CA VAL A 45 -0.14 -2.53 -3.20
C VAL A 45 0.47 -3.01 -1.88
N SER A 46 0.27 -4.28 -1.52
CA SER A 46 0.89 -4.87 -0.31
C SER A 46 2.42 -4.84 -0.38
N TYR A 47 3.00 -5.18 -1.53
CA TYR A 47 4.45 -5.05 -1.76
C TYR A 47 4.92 -3.60 -1.62
N GLN A 48 4.25 -2.64 -2.27
CA GLN A 48 4.63 -1.22 -2.23
C GLN A 48 4.54 -0.66 -0.81
N LEU A 49 3.54 -1.07 -0.03
CA LEU A 49 3.42 -0.70 1.38
C LEU A 49 4.60 -1.21 2.18
N ALA A 50 4.93 -2.51 2.07
CA ALA A 50 6.08 -3.09 2.76
C ALA A 50 7.38 -2.40 2.35
N TYR A 51 7.57 -2.16 1.05
CA TYR A 51 8.75 -1.44 0.55
C TYR A 51 8.85 -0.02 1.12
N THR A 52 7.73 0.71 1.20
CA THR A 52 7.73 2.09 1.69
C THR A 52 7.92 2.17 3.21
N LEU A 53 7.32 1.24 3.96
CA LEU A 53 7.36 1.23 5.42
C LEU A 53 8.62 0.60 5.99
N CYS A 54 9.09 -0.49 5.37
CA CYS A 54 10.24 -1.26 5.87
C CYS A 54 11.57 -0.78 5.28
N ARG A 55 11.58 0.13 4.28
CA ARG A 55 12.83 0.77 3.88
C ARG A 55 13.29 1.68 5.02
N PRO A 56 14.47 1.42 5.62
CA PRO A 56 15.05 2.37 6.54
C PRO A 56 15.26 3.67 5.77
N ARG A 57 14.67 4.77 6.27
CA ARG A 57 15.04 6.09 5.77
C ARG A 57 16.53 6.24 6.11
N PRO A 58 17.42 6.49 5.13
CA PRO A 58 18.76 6.93 5.47
C PRO A 58 18.60 8.18 6.32
N ASN A 59 19.04 8.07 7.57
CA ASN A 59 19.00 9.05 8.65
C ASN A 59 18.46 10.42 8.20
N PHE A 60 17.29 10.81 8.73
CA PHE A 60 17.03 12.23 8.95
C PHE A 60 18.14 12.71 9.88
N ILE A 61 19.25 13.18 9.32
CA ILE A 61 20.20 13.99 10.05
C ILE A 61 19.39 15.21 10.45
N VAL A 62 18.98 15.23 11.72
CA VAL A 62 18.54 16.45 12.36
C VAL A 62 19.78 17.35 12.37
N ILE A 63 19.94 18.17 11.33
CA ILE A 63 20.81 19.34 11.41
C ILE A 63 20.02 20.33 12.27
N GLY A 64 20.03 20.09 13.58
CA GLY A 64 19.56 21.07 14.55
C GLY A 64 20.43 22.33 14.42
N PRO A 65 19.87 23.53 14.66
CA PRO A 65 20.63 24.75 14.54
C PRO A 65 21.76 24.73 15.56
N ARG A 66 22.97 24.90 15.03
CA ARG A 66 24.18 25.42 15.67
C ARG A 66 23.86 26.13 17.00
N LEU A 67 24.15 25.48 18.13
CA LEU A 67 24.29 26.19 19.40
C LEU A 67 25.59 27.00 19.32
N SER A 68 25.42 28.29 19.08
CA SER A 68 26.45 29.32 19.18
C SER A 68 26.91 29.47 20.64
N LEU A 69 28.23 29.62 20.80
CA LEU A 69 28.94 30.44 21.79
C LEU A 69 28.14 30.88 23.04
N VAL A 70 28.46 30.28 24.19
CA VAL A 70 28.98 30.99 25.38
C VAL A 70 29.90 30.04 26.16
#